data_AF-A0A6C0INV8-F1
#
_entry.id   AF-A0A6C0INV8-F1
#
_cell.length_a   1.000
_cell.length_b   1.000
_cell.length_c   1.000
_cell.angle_alpha   90.00
_cell.angle_beta   90.00
_cell.angle_gamma   90.00
#
_symmetry.space_group_name_H-M   'P 1'
#
loop_
_entity.id
_entity.type
_entity.pdbx_description
1 polymer ?
#
loop_
_entity_poly.entity_id
_entity_poly.type
_entity_poly.pdbx_seq_one_letter_code
_entity_poly.pdbx_strand_id
1 'polypeptide(L)'
;MSSLLKFIRKHWENIYIVIWFLCIMILLQAILGIKIVDDKKKDKDAEKVATRVIESMKSSNKKVTKSICDGNNIAKACAKIGKSGLKACNTLDCCVWAKSKTGKFCVEGDSDGPELNQDHKGKKFEEYYYLNKKYKIE
;
A
#
# COMPACT_ATOMS: atom_id res chain seq x y z
N MET A 1 9.99 42.21 22.82
CA MET A 1 11.10 41.22 22.78
C MET A 1 11.77 40.94 24.14
N SER A 2 11.70 41.82 25.14
CA SER A 2 12.39 41.66 26.45
C SER A 2 11.72 40.68 27.44
N SER A 3 10.38 40.57 27.43
CA SER A 3 9.66 39.75 28.41
C SER A 3 9.77 38.24 28.16
N LEU A 4 9.91 37.81 26.90
CA LEU A 4 10.07 36.40 26.53
C LEU A 4 11.42 35.84 26.99
N LEU A 5 12.50 36.61 26.85
CA LEU A 5 13.84 36.21 27.27
C LEU A 5 13.95 36.06 28.80
N LYS A 6 13.27 36.91 29.57
CA LYS A 6 13.21 36.80 31.04
C LYS A 6 12.47 35.54 31.49
N PHE A 7 11.41 35.17 30.79
CA PHE A 7 10.62 33.97 31.09
C PHE A 7 11.40 32.68 30.77
N ILE A 8 12.06 32.64 29.62
CA ILE A 8 12.91 31.52 29.18
C ILE A 8 14.07 31.30 30.17
N ARG A 9 14.74 32.37 30.59
CA ARG A 9 15.86 32.27 31.55
C ARG A 9 15.45 31.79 32.93
N LYS A 10 14.22 32.07 33.37
CA LYS A 10 13.71 31.67 34.69
C LYS A 10 13.29 30.21 34.76
N HIS A 11 12.84 29.64 33.63
CA HIS A 11 12.33 28.27 33.56
C HIS A 11 13.16 27.38 32.64
N TRP A 12 14.44 27.70 32.45
CA TRP A 12 15.29 27.06 31.45
C TRP A 12 15.48 25.56 31.69
N GLU A 13 15.49 25.12 32.96
CA GLU A 13 15.53 23.71 33.34
C GLU A 13 14.25 22.95 32.94
N ASN A 14 13.07 23.52 33.23
CA ASN A 14 11.80 22.92 32.82
C ASN A 14 11.66 22.90 31.29
N ILE A 15 12.10 23.96 30.61
CA ILE A 15 12.09 24.03 29.15
C ILE A 15 13.00 22.95 28.57
N TYR A 16 14.19 22.77 29.13
CA TYR A 16 15.11 21.72 28.72
C TYR A 16 14.51 20.33 28.89
N ILE A 17 13.89 20.04 30.03
CA ILE A 17 13.24 18.74 30.30
C ILE A 17 12.11 18.46 29.31
N VAL A 18 11.26 19.46 29.01
CA VAL A 18 10.14 19.31 28.06
C VAL A 18 10.66 19.07 26.63
N ILE A 19 11.68 19.80 26.21
CA ILE A 19 12.30 19.63 24.89
C ILE A 19 12.95 18.25 24.77
N TRP A 20 13.67 17.81 25.82
CA TRP A 20 14.31 16.50 25.87
C TRP A 20 13.29 15.37 25.82
N PHE A 21 12.19 15.48 26.56
CA PHE A 21 11.09 14.50 26.54
C PHE A 21 10.41 14.43 25.16
N LEU A 22 10.23 15.58 24.50
CA LEU A 22 9.73 15.63 23.12
C LEU A 22 10.68 14.94 22.13
N CYS A 23 11.99 15.17 22.24
CA CYS A 23 12.98 14.49 21.41
C CYS A 23 12.96 12.97 21.63
N ILE A 24 12.86 12.51 22.87
CA ILE A 24 12.74 11.07 23.19
C ILE A 24 11.45 10.47 22.63
N MET A 25 10.31 11.17 22.74
CA MET A 25 9.05 10.71 22.17
C MET A 25 9.14 10.54 20.64
N ILE A 26 9.81 11.46 19.94
CA ILE A 26 10.03 11.35 18.49
C ILE A 26 10.99 10.19 18.17
N LEU A 27 12.06 10.01 18.95
CA LEU A 27 12.98 8.89 18.79
C LEU A 27 12.30 7.54 19.07
N LEU A 28 11.42 7.47 20.06
CA LEU A 28 10.61 6.27 20.35
C LEU A 28 9.67 5.96 19.20
N GLN A 29 9.04 6.95 18.56
CA GLN A 29 8.22 6.73 17.36
C GLN A 29 9.05 6.24 16.16
N ALA A 30 10.32 6.66 16.06
CA ALA A 30 11.24 6.20 15.03
C ALA A 30 11.77 4.77 15.28
N ILE A 31 12.01 4.40 16.55
CA ILE A 31 12.52 3.08 16.95
C ILE A 31 11.40 2.05 17.03
N LEU A 32 10.25 2.42 17.62
CA LEU A 32 9.02 1.60 17.65
C LEU A 32 8.24 1.70 16.34
N GLY A 33 8.93 1.98 15.23
CA GLY A 33 8.36 2.10 13.89
C GLY A 33 7.16 1.19 13.75
N ILE A 34 5.99 1.80 13.72
CA ILE A 34 4.69 1.16 13.93
C ILE A 34 4.49 0.11 12.83
N LYS A 35 5.00 -1.09 13.08
CA LYS A 35 4.43 -2.34 12.58
C LYS A 35 3.24 -2.58 13.49
N ILE A 36 2.08 -2.07 13.08
CA ILE A 36 0.82 -2.71 13.48
C ILE A 36 0.92 -4.11 12.87
N VAL A 37 1.41 -5.04 13.68
CA VAL A 37 1.27 -6.47 13.46
C VAL A 37 -0.20 -6.73 13.75
N ASP A 38 -1.04 -6.66 12.72
CA ASP A 38 -2.35 -7.29 12.75
C ASP A 38 -2.10 -8.79 12.81
N ASP A 39 -2.10 -9.31 14.03
CA ASP A 39 -2.03 -10.73 14.35
C ASP A 39 -3.36 -11.38 13.93
N LYS A 40 -3.42 -11.83 12.67
CA LYS A 40 -4.39 -12.85 12.26
C LYS A 40 -3.66 -14.16 12.05
N LYS A 41 -3.55 -14.93 13.13
CA LYS A 41 -3.50 -16.40 13.09
C LYS A 41 -4.54 -16.93 12.10
N LYS A 42 -4.09 -17.65 11.06
CA LYS A 42 -4.68 -18.92 10.64
C LYS A 42 -3.69 -19.75 9.83
N ASP A 43 -3.39 -20.90 10.43
CA ASP A 43 -2.75 -22.13 9.97
C ASP A 43 -2.47 -22.37 8.47
N LYS A 44 -1.24 -22.90 8.29
CA LYS A 44 -0.79 -24.02 7.45
C LYS A 44 -0.38 -23.78 5.98
N ASP A 45 0.93 -23.97 5.83
CA ASP A 45 1.64 -24.56 4.69
C ASP A 45 1.60 -23.85 3.34
N ALA A 46 2.46 -22.83 3.21
CA ALA A 46 3.08 -22.50 1.93
C ALA A 46 4.48 -21.91 2.15
N GLU A 47 5.46 -22.80 2.07
CA GLU A 47 6.81 -22.62 1.53
C GLU A 47 7.46 -21.22 1.62
N LYS A 48 8.48 -21.15 2.47
CA LYS A 48 9.46 -20.06 2.59
C LYS A 48 10.19 -19.79 1.27
N VAL A 49 9.74 -18.87 0.43
CA VAL A 49 10.65 -18.21 -0.54
C VAL A 49 10.28 -16.73 -0.75
N ALA A 50 11.27 -15.86 -0.52
CA ALA A 50 11.35 -14.45 -0.94
C ALA A 50 10.69 -13.35 -0.07
N THR A 51 11.02 -13.30 1.22
CA THR A 51 10.80 -12.11 2.10
C THR A 51 11.86 -11.00 1.90
N ARG A 52 12.31 -10.76 0.67
CA ARG A 52 13.30 -9.70 0.35
C ARG A 52 12.96 -8.93 -0.92
N VAL A 53 11.71 -8.55 -1.14
CA VAL A 53 11.37 -7.72 -2.30
C VAL A 53 10.35 -6.63 -1.88
N ILE A 54 10.93 -5.45 -1.58
CA ILE A 54 10.34 -4.11 -1.70
C ILE A 54 9.56 -3.57 -0.48
N GLU A 55 10.30 -3.17 0.55
CA GLU A 55 9.85 -2.14 1.52
C GLU A 55 10.03 -0.70 0.98
N SER A 56 10.51 -0.50 -0.26
CA SER A 56 10.91 0.84 -0.76
C SER A 56 9.88 1.59 -1.63
N MET A 57 8.66 1.09 -1.84
CA MET A 57 7.64 1.79 -2.65
C MET A 57 6.40 2.27 -1.88
N LYS A 58 6.35 2.11 -0.55
CA LYS A 58 5.17 2.43 0.27
C LYS A 58 5.43 3.60 1.22
N SER A 59 5.17 4.83 0.80
CA SER A 59 4.71 5.84 1.77
C SER A 59 3.89 6.95 1.12
N SER A 60 4.38 7.58 0.05
CA SER A 60 3.66 8.74 -0.54
C SER A 60 2.43 8.40 -1.38
N ASN A 61 2.34 7.19 -1.97
CA ASN A 61 1.23 6.85 -2.88
C ASN A 61 0.00 6.23 -2.19
N LYS A 62 0.11 5.78 -0.93
CA LYS A 62 -0.93 4.96 -0.28
C LYS A 62 -2.26 5.68 -0.07
N LYS A 63 -2.25 7.02 0.10
CA LYS A 63 -3.48 7.83 0.21
C LYS A 63 -4.19 8.00 -1.13
N VAL A 64 -3.44 8.18 -2.21
CA VAL A 64 -3.99 8.37 -3.56
C VAL A 64 -4.53 7.05 -4.11
N THR A 65 -3.81 5.95 -3.89
CA THR A 65 -4.26 4.62 -4.31
C THR A 65 -5.52 4.17 -3.57
N LYS A 66 -5.64 4.48 -2.27
CA LYS A 66 -6.83 4.15 -1.48
C LYS A 66 -8.07 4.92 -1.95
N SER A 67 -7.97 6.22 -2.25
CA SER A 67 -9.14 6.97 -2.74
C SER A 67 -9.59 6.55 -4.16
N ILE A 68 -8.71 5.94 -4.95
CA ILE A 68 -9.09 5.36 -6.25
C ILE A 68 -9.91 4.08 -6.06
N CYS A 69 -9.53 3.26 -5.07
CA CYS A 69 -10.20 2.00 -4.75
C CYS A 69 -11.50 2.18 -3.95
N ASP A 70 -11.70 3.32 -3.28
CA ASP A 70 -12.94 3.63 -2.55
C ASP A 70 -13.98 4.39 -3.42
N GLY A 71 -13.73 4.58 -4.71
CA GLY A 71 -14.59 5.35 -5.61
C GLY A 71 -15.58 4.50 -6.43
N ASN A 72 -16.67 5.08 -6.91
CA ASN A 72 -17.70 4.38 -7.71
C ASN A 72 -17.25 3.94 -9.13
N ASN A 73 -16.00 4.16 -9.54
CA ASN A 73 -15.53 3.93 -10.92
C ASN A 73 -14.17 3.20 -10.97
N ILE A 74 -13.99 2.18 -10.14
CA ILE A 74 -12.74 1.40 -10.02
C ILE A 74 -12.35 0.79 -11.37
N ALA A 75 -13.27 0.09 -12.05
CA ALA A 75 -13.04 -0.47 -13.38
C ALA A 75 -12.43 0.53 -14.40
N LYS A 76 -12.92 1.78 -14.44
CA LYS A 76 -12.37 2.82 -15.33
C LYS A 76 -10.98 3.28 -14.89
N ALA A 77 -10.75 3.37 -13.58
CA ALA A 77 -9.46 3.75 -13.03
C ALA A 77 -8.39 2.67 -13.32
N CYS A 78 -8.71 1.40 -13.08
CA CYS A 78 -7.86 0.26 -13.43
C CYS A 78 -7.55 0.25 -14.93
N ALA A 79 -8.56 0.40 -15.80
CA ALA A 79 -8.35 0.44 -17.24
C ALA A 79 -7.44 1.60 -17.69
N LYS A 80 -7.57 2.78 -17.07
CA LYS A 80 -6.73 3.96 -17.36
C LYS A 80 -5.27 3.72 -16.96
N ILE A 81 -5.04 3.18 -15.77
CA ILE A 81 -3.71 2.87 -15.24
C ILE A 81 -3.07 1.70 -16.00
N GLY A 82 -3.88 0.75 -16.44
CA GLY A 82 -3.44 -0.38 -17.26
C GLY A 82 -2.78 0.00 -18.57
N LYS A 83 -3.06 1.19 -19.12
CA LYS A 83 -2.36 1.73 -20.29
C LYS A 83 -0.86 1.92 -20.03
N SER A 84 -0.46 2.14 -18.78
CA SER A 84 0.93 2.24 -18.35
C SER A 84 1.57 0.87 -18.06
N GLY A 85 0.82 -0.23 -18.23
CA GLY A 85 1.31 -1.60 -18.17
C GLY A 85 1.20 -2.27 -16.79
N LEU A 86 1.77 -3.47 -16.71
CA LEU A 86 1.64 -4.39 -15.57
C LEU A 86 2.07 -3.76 -14.24
N LYS A 87 3.21 -3.07 -14.21
CA LYS A 87 3.74 -2.47 -12.97
C LYS A 87 2.77 -1.44 -12.39
N ALA A 88 2.17 -0.60 -13.23
CA ALA A 88 1.23 0.42 -12.82
C ALA A 88 -0.07 -0.20 -12.29
N CYS A 89 -0.60 -1.20 -12.99
CA CYS A 89 -1.79 -1.94 -12.53
C CYS A 89 -1.57 -2.59 -11.15
N ASN A 90 -0.40 -3.22 -10.94
CA ASN A 90 -0.03 -3.89 -9.69
C ASN A 90 0.37 -2.94 -8.56
N THR A 91 0.15 -1.63 -8.70
CA THR A 91 0.31 -0.67 -7.58
C THR A 91 -0.97 -0.45 -6.80
N LEU A 92 -2.12 -0.84 -7.35
CA LEU A 92 -3.43 -0.69 -6.71
C LEU A 92 -3.89 -2.00 -6.12
N ASP A 93 -4.41 -1.94 -4.90
CA ASP A 93 -4.92 -3.11 -4.18
C ASP A 93 -6.29 -3.57 -4.71
N CYS A 94 -6.96 -2.75 -5.53
CA CYS A 94 -8.28 -3.02 -6.16
C CYS A 94 -8.21 -3.29 -7.66
N CYS A 95 -7.01 -3.48 -8.21
CA CYS A 95 -6.83 -3.82 -9.62
C CYS A 95 -5.96 -5.05 -9.77
N VAL A 96 -6.30 -5.89 -10.74
CA VAL A 96 -5.52 -7.04 -11.15
C VAL A 96 -5.17 -6.94 -12.63
N TRP A 97 -3.96 -7.38 -12.95
CA TRP A 97 -3.52 -7.49 -14.33
C TRP A 97 -3.87 -8.89 -14.85
N ALA A 98 -5.04 -9.01 -15.46
CA ALA A 98 -5.55 -10.26 -16.01
C ALA A 98 -5.08 -10.46 -17.45
N LYS A 99 -4.81 -11.71 -17.82
CA LYS A 99 -4.44 -12.10 -19.18
C LYS A 99 -5.43 -13.12 -19.70
N SER A 100 -5.95 -12.86 -20.89
CA SER A 100 -6.75 -13.79 -21.67
C SER A 100 -6.00 -14.15 -22.94
N LYS A 101 -6.57 -15.08 -23.71
CA LYS A 101 -6.10 -15.41 -25.07
C LYS A 101 -6.08 -14.20 -26.02
N THR A 102 -6.87 -13.16 -25.73
CA THR A 102 -6.98 -11.98 -26.61
C THR A 102 -6.01 -10.86 -26.24
N GLY A 103 -5.44 -10.89 -25.03
CA GLY A 103 -4.55 -9.83 -24.58
C GLY A 103 -4.39 -9.77 -23.07
N LYS A 104 -3.91 -8.62 -22.61
CA LYS A 104 -3.66 -8.32 -21.20
C LYS A 104 -4.42 -7.07 -20.82
N PHE A 105 -5.08 -7.09 -19.67
CA PHE A 105 -6.00 -6.06 -19.24
C PHE A 105 -5.80 -5.78 -17.75
N CYS A 106 -5.84 -4.51 -17.37
CA CYS A 106 -5.95 -4.13 -15.97
C CYS A 106 -7.42 -3.97 -15.65
N VAL A 107 -7.95 -4.88 -14.84
CA VAL A 107 -9.36 -4.94 -14.47
C VAL A 107 -9.50 -4.83 -12.96
N GLU A 108 -10.70 -4.50 -12.52
CA GLU A 108 -11.05 -4.49 -11.11
C GLU A 108 -10.96 -5.90 -10.52
N GLY A 109 -10.45 -5.99 -9.31
CA GLY A 109 -10.25 -7.25 -8.60
C GLY A 109 -9.25 -7.13 -7.46
N ASP A 110 -9.04 -8.23 -6.75
CA ASP A 110 -8.20 -8.27 -5.55
C ASP A 110 -7.33 -9.53 -5.51
N SER A 111 -6.96 -9.99 -4.30
CA SER A 111 -6.17 -11.20 -4.12
C SER A 111 -6.84 -12.46 -4.66
N ASP A 112 -8.17 -12.53 -4.66
CA ASP A 112 -8.95 -13.67 -5.12
C ASP A 112 -9.10 -13.69 -6.66
N GLY A 113 -8.74 -12.59 -7.33
CA GLY A 113 -8.68 -12.51 -8.79
C GLY A 113 -9.46 -11.35 -9.36
N PRO A 114 -9.69 -11.35 -10.68
CA PRO A 114 -10.51 -10.32 -11.32
C PRO A 114 -11.98 -10.49 -10.95
N GLU A 115 -12.64 -9.39 -10.60
CA GLU A 115 -14.09 -9.37 -10.27
C GLU A 115 -14.93 -9.95 -11.42
N LEU A 116 -14.49 -9.66 -12.66
CA LEU A 116 -15.04 -10.27 -13.86
C LEU A 116 -14.13 -11.39 -14.35
N ASN A 117 -14.69 -12.59 -14.52
CA ASN A 117 -13.96 -13.75 -15.02
C ASN A 117 -13.67 -13.73 -16.54
N GLN A 118 -13.97 -12.62 -17.22
CA GLN A 118 -13.94 -12.53 -18.68
C GLN A 118 -13.45 -11.15 -19.15
N ASP A 119 -12.79 -11.13 -20.32
CA ASP A 119 -12.47 -9.89 -21.02
C ASP A 119 -13.70 -9.27 -21.70
N HIS A 120 -13.52 -8.06 -22.25
CA HIS A 120 -14.58 -7.35 -23.00
C HIS A 120 -15.08 -8.10 -24.25
N LYS A 121 -14.43 -9.20 -24.64
CA LYS A 121 -14.80 -10.07 -25.78
C LYS A 121 -15.40 -11.40 -25.30
N GLY A 122 -15.71 -11.53 -24.00
CA GLY A 122 -16.28 -12.73 -23.40
C GLY A 122 -15.31 -13.92 -23.31
N LYS A 123 -14.00 -13.69 -23.42
CA LYS A 123 -13.00 -14.74 -23.23
C LYS A 123 -12.56 -14.77 -21.78
N LYS A 124 -12.52 -15.98 -21.21
CA LYS A 124 -12.06 -16.20 -19.84
C LYS A 124 -10.60 -15.76 -19.67
N PHE A 125 -10.30 -15.24 -18.49
CA PHE A 125 -8.93 -15.02 -18.06
C PHE A 125 -8.27 -16.35 -17.70
N GLU A 126 -6.99 -16.50 -18.05
CA GLU A 126 -6.20 -17.72 -17.81
C GLU A 126 -5.23 -17.54 -16.63
N GLU A 127 -4.69 -16.33 -16.50
CA GLU A 127 -3.77 -15.95 -15.42
C GLU A 127 -3.98 -14.49 -15.05
N TYR A 128 -3.73 -14.16 -13.78
CA TYR A 128 -3.74 -12.79 -13.31
C TYR A 128 -2.50 -12.47 -12.48
N TYR A 129 -2.16 -11.19 -12.43
CA TYR A 129 -1.11 -10.68 -11.55
C TYR A 129 -1.71 -9.68 -10.57
N TYR A 130 -1.47 -9.90 -9.28
CA TYR A 130 -1.88 -9.03 -8.18
C TYR A 130 -0.68 -8.69 -7.31
N LEU A 131 -0.41 -7.40 -7.12
CA LEU A 131 0.76 -6.89 -6.39
C LEU A 131 2.08 -7.58 -6.78
N ASN A 132 2.29 -7.80 -8.09
CA ASN A 132 3.44 -8.49 -8.69
C ASN A 132 3.55 -10.00 -8.37
N LYS A 133 2.51 -10.61 -7.80
CA LYS A 133 2.37 -12.06 -7.68
C LYS A 133 1.52 -12.59 -8.82
N LYS A 134 1.91 -13.72 -9.39
CA LYS A 134 1.19 -14.38 -10.49
C LYS A 134 0.31 -15.49 -9.94
N TYR A 135 -0.91 -15.57 -10.43
CA TYR A 135 -1.90 -16.58 -10.08
C TYR A 135 -2.51 -17.16 -11.36
N LYS A 136 -2.89 -18.43 -11.30
CA LYS A 136 -3.64 -19.11 -12.37
C LYS A 136 -5.11 -19.17 -11.98
N ILE A 137 -5.98 -19.01 -12.95
CA ILE A 137 -7.42 -19.17 -12.77
C ILE A 137 -7.74 -20.59 -13.25
N GLU A 138 -8.27 -21.41 -12.34
CA GLU A 138 -8.72 -22.79 -12.65
C GLU A 138 -10.10 -22.81 -13.32
#